data_AF-A0A6L3F9Q7-F1
#
_entry.id   AF-A0A6L3F9Q7-F1
#
_cell.length_a   1.000
_cell.length_b   1.000
_cell.length_c   1.000
_cell.angle_alpha   90.00
_cell.angle_beta   90.00
_cell.angle_gamma   90.00
#
_symmetry.space_group_name_H-M   'P 1'
#
loop_
_entity.id
_entity.type
_entity.pdbx_description
1 polymer ?
#
loop_
_entity_poly.entity_id
_entity_poly.type
_entity_poly.pdbx_seq_one_letter_code
_entity_poly.pdbx_strand_id
1 'polypeptide(L)'
;MFIVPAILMISYAIAPKLDMQKSFILIALPFAFLGLVSLFRWPGIGLIVLIAASMAFPQELISNIGLTTIITMGLTGLLVFDFIVKKGEEKLIRSPLFRPIIGLIVVAFFSFGLGQLPWYPLTPAPVDSQLGGILIYIVAFLIMFLAANNIKSIMWLKWVTFTFLALGGLFLAGWMVPPLGNITGRFYSYLIPSNGMFWSWLAGMAFSQGFFNKKLHWPWRGALF
;
A
#
# COMPACT_ATOMS: atom_id res chain seq x y z
N MET A 1 -13.30 29.62 -24.53
CA MET A 1 -13.20 30.33 -23.24
C MET A 1 -14.36 30.03 -22.27
N PHE A 2 -15.39 29.25 -22.66
CA PHE A 2 -16.60 29.01 -21.85
C PHE A 2 -16.52 27.88 -20.81
N ILE A 3 -15.43 27.10 -20.81
CA ILE A 3 -15.29 25.91 -19.96
C ILE A 3 -15.19 26.29 -18.47
N VAL A 4 -14.44 27.34 -18.15
CA VAL A 4 -14.25 27.82 -16.77
C VAL A 4 -15.57 28.34 -16.15
N PRO A 5 -16.32 29.25 -16.79
CA PRO A 5 -17.60 29.72 -16.22
C PRO A 5 -18.66 28.61 -16.15
N ALA A 6 -18.68 27.65 -17.08
CA ALA A 6 -19.60 26.51 -17.01
C ALA A 6 -19.30 25.59 -15.81
N ILE A 7 -18.02 25.28 -15.55
CA ILE A 7 -17.60 24.47 -14.40
C ILE A 7 -17.93 25.18 -13.07
N LEU A 8 -17.75 26.50 -13.01
CA LEU A 8 -18.09 27.30 -11.83
C LEU A 8 -19.60 27.34 -11.57
N MET A 9 -20.44 27.47 -12.61
CA MET A 9 -21.89 27.43 -12.44
C MET A 9 -22.41 26.05 -12.03
N ILE A 10 -21.85 24.98 -12.58
CA ILE A 10 -22.18 23.60 -12.17
C ILE A 10 -21.74 23.38 -10.72
N SER A 11 -20.56 23.85 -10.32
CA SER A 11 -20.07 23.75 -8.94
C SER A 11 -20.97 24.53 -7.97
N TYR A 12 -21.38 25.75 -8.32
CA TYR A 12 -22.27 26.58 -7.50
C TYR A 12 -23.67 25.97 -7.33
N ALA A 13 -24.21 25.34 -8.39
CA ALA A 13 -25.53 24.71 -8.34
C ALA A 13 -25.58 23.41 -7.51
N ILE A 14 -24.45 22.69 -7.42
CA ILE A 14 -24.34 21.41 -6.72
C ILE A 14 -23.90 21.61 -5.25
N ALA A 15 -23.06 22.61 -4.97
CA ALA A 15 -22.50 22.88 -3.64
C ALA A 15 -23.52 22.96 -2.48
N PRO A 16 -24.67 23.68 -2.58
CA PRO A 16 -25.61 23.79 -1.46
C PRO A 16 -26.41 22.51 -1.17
N LYS A 17 -26.34 21.49 -2.04
CA LYS A 17 -27.09 20.22 -1.90
C LYS A 17 -26.22 19.07 -1.39
N LEU A 18 -24.92 19.29 -1.22
CA LEU A 18 -23.99 18.28 -0.77
C LEU A 18 -23.75 18.39 0.74
N ASP A 19 -24.17 17.35 1.46
CA ASP A 19 -23.72 17.10 2.82
C ASP A 19 -22.18 17.07 2.89
N MET A 20 -21.59 17.41 4.05
CA MET A 20 -20.15 17.57 4.22
C MET A 20 -19.38 16.32 3.78
N GLN A 21 -19.94 15.13 4.05
CA GLN A 21 -19.42 13.84 3.60
C GLN A 21 -19.44 13.69 2.06
N LYS A 22 -20.50 14.16 1.39
CA LYS A 22 -20.63 14.10 -0.08
C LYS A 22 -19.72 15.12 -0.76
N SER A 23 -19.46 16.26 -0.13
CA SER A 23 -18.49 17.26 -0.60
C SER A 23 -17.06 16.71 -0.59
N PHE A 24 -16.67 15.97 0.46
CA PHE A 24 -15.38 15.28 0.49
C PHE A 24 -15.25 14.23 -0.62
N ILE A 25 -16.30 13.42 -0.86
CA ILE A 25 -16.31 12.43 -1.95
C ILE A 25 -16.16 13.12 -3.31
N LEU A 26 -16.88 14.23 -3.53
CA LEU A 26 -16.84 14.97 -4.80
C LEU A 26 -15.45 15.56 -5.08
N ILE A 27 -14.78 16.07 -4.05
CA ILE A 27 -13.39 16.55 -4.15
C ILE A 27 -12.42 15.39 -4.33
N ALA A 28 -12.62 14.27 -3.62
CA ALA A 28 -11.76 13.10 -3.71
C ALA A 28 -11.83 12.43 -5.10
N LEU A 29 -12.96 12.51 -5.79
CA LEU A 29 -13.21 11.85 -7.07
C LEU A 29 -12.22 12.23 -8.19
N PRO A 30 -11.95 13.52 -8.49
CA PRO A 30 -10.92 13.90 -9.46
C PRO A 30 -9.51 13.47 -9.04
N PHE A 31 -9.17 13.51 -7.74
CA PHE A 31 -7.87 13.00 -7.27
C PHE A 31 -7.77 11.47 -7.38
N ALA A 32 -8.85 10.75 -7.10
CA ALA A 32 -8.93 9.31 -7.30
C ALA A 32 -8.82 8.96 -8.79
N PHE A 33 -9.48 9.72 -9.66
CA PHE A 33 -9.39 9.56 -11.12
C PHE A 33 -7.97 9.85 -11.63
N LEU A 34 -7.37 10.97 -11.23
CA LEU A 34 -5.98 11.31 -11.59
C LEU A 34 -4.99 10.29 -11.04
N GLY A 35 -5.24 9.78 -9.82
CA GLY A 35 -4.53 8.67 -9.22
C GLY A 35 -4.61 7.44 -10.13
N LEU A 36 -5.81 6.97 -10.45
CA LEU A 36 -6.05 5.83 -11.34
C LEU A 36 -5.37 6.00 -12.71
N VAL A 37 -5.51 7.16 -13.35
CA VAL A 37 -4.87 7.45 -14.65
C VAL A 37 -3.33 7.41 -14.53
N SER A 38 -2.77 7.99 -13.47
CA SER A 38 -1.33 7.97 -13.21
C SER A 38 -0.83 6.54 -12.97
N LEU A 39 -1.63 5.72 -12.30
CA LEU A 39 -1.33 4.32 -12.03
C LEU A 39 -1.32 3.47 -13.31
N PHE A 40 -2.25 3.71 -14.24
CA PHE A 40 -2.25 3.06 -15.55
C PHE A 40 -1.05 3.45 -16.41
N ARG A 41 -0.64 4.73 -16.36
CA ARG A 41 0.46 5.22 -17.20
C ARG A 41 1.84 4.86 -16.64
N TRP A 42 1.97 4.83 -15.31
CA TRP A 42 3.22 4.55 -14.61
C TRP A 42 2.98 3.58 -13.44
N PRO A 43 2.91 2.27 -13.71
CA PRO A 43 2.59 1.28 -12.70
C PRO A 43 3.51 1.30 -11.46
N GLY A 44 4.77 1.74 -11.63
CA GLY A 44 5.70 1.89 -10.52
C GLY A 44 5.29 2.96 -9.48
N ILE A 45 4.52 3.98 -9.89
CA ILE A 45 3.95 4.98 -8.97
C ILE A 45 2.97 4.30 -8.01
N GLY A 46 2.28 3.24 -8.43
CA GLY A 46 1.36 2.51 -7.57
C GLY A 46 1.99 1.92 -6.33
N LEU A 47 3.20 1.40 -6.46
CA LEU A 47 3.93 0.86 -5.31
C LEU A 47 4.39 1.97 -4.35
N ILE A 48 4.77 3.13 -4.88
CA ILE A 48 5.14 4.31 -4.09
C ILE A 48 3.92 4.82 -3.32
N VAL A 49 2.79 4.96 -4.00
CA VAL A 49 1.51 5.37 -3.40
C VAL A 49 1.05 4.35 -2.36
N LEU A 50 1.24 3.05 -2.59
CA LEU A 50 0.93 2.01 -1.62
C LEU A 50 1.74 2.16 -0.32
N ILE A 51 3.04 2.48 -0.42
CA ILE A 51 3.89 2.76 0.76
C ILE A 51 3.41 4.00 1.49
N ALA A 52 3.17 5.09 0.77
CA ALA A 52 2.68 6.33 1.39
C ALA A 52 1.32 6.11 2.06
N ALA A 53 0.41 5.40 1.40
CA ALA A 53 -0.92 5.09 1.92
C ALA A 53 -0.87 4.17 3.14
N SER A 54 0.05 3.19 3.16
CA SER A 54 0.20 2.28 4.30
C SER A 54 0.68 2.98 5.56
N MET A 55 1.48 4.04 5.38
CA MET A 55 1.97 4.84 6.49
C MET A 55 1.00 5.94 6.91
N ALA A 56 0.29 6.55 5.95
CA ALA A 56 -0.49 7.73 6.22
C ALA A 56 -1.88 7.45 6.78
N PHE A 57 -2.50 6.34 6.39
CA PHE A 57 -3.90 6.06 6.72
C PHE A 57 -4.02 4.93 7.75
N PRO A 58 -4.92 5.05 8.72
CA PRO A 58 -5.35 3.92 9.54
C PRO A 58 -5.83 2.78 8.65
N GLN A 59 -5.42 1.55 8.96
CA GLN A 59 -5.74 0.36 8.16
C GLN A 59 -7.12 -0.22 8.49
N GLU A 60 -7.98 0.51 9.21
CA GLU A 60 -9.31 0.08 9.63
C GLU A 60 -10.40 0.99 9.04
N LEU A 61 -10.32 1.30 7.74
CA LEU A 61 -11.17 2.32 7.11
C LEU A 61 -12.60 1.85 6.83
N ILE A 62 -12.77 0.60 6.35
CA ILE A 62 -14.08 0.02 5.99
C ILE A 62 -14.11 -1.44 6.44
N SER A 63 -14.96 -1.80 7.39
CA SER A 63 -15.18 -3.20 7.81
C SER A 63 -13.89 -3.99 8.09
N ASN A 64 -12.92 -3.38 8.79
CA ASN A 64 -11.58 -3.93 9.07
C ASN A 64 -10.68 -4.15 7.83
N ILE A 65 -11.05 -3.61 6.67
CA ILE A 65 -10.24 -3.61 5.46
C ILE A 65 -9.52 -2.26 5.33
N GLY A 66 -8.19 -2.31 5.28
CA GLY A 66 -7.35 -1.13 5.15
C GLY A 66 -7.36 -0.53 3.75
N LEU A 67 -7.12 0.78 3.68
CA LEU A 67 -7.00 1.50 2.41
C LEU A 67 -5.91 0.87 1.52
N THR A 68 -4.80 0.42 2.11
CA THR A 68 -3.72 -0.27 1.38
C THR A 68 -4.21 -1.57 0.75
N THR A 69 -5.08 -2.32 1.43
CA THR A 69 -5.69 -3.53 0.88
C THR A 69 -6.58 -3.20 -0.32
N ILE A 70 -7.44 -2.18 -0.21
CA ILE A 70 -8.32 -1.74 -1.30
C ILE A 70 -7.50 -1.29 -2.52
N ILE A 71 -6.48 -0.44 -2.30
CA ILE A 71 -5.59 0.01 -3.38
C ILE A 71 -4.87 -1.18 -4.00
N THR A 72 -4.36 -2.12 -3.19
CA THR A 72 -3.68 -3.31 -3.70
C THR A 72 -4.61 -4.14 -4.59
N MET A 73 -5.81 -4.46 -4.11
CA MET A 73 -6.80 -5.23 -4.88
C MET A 73 -7.18 -4.52 -6.17
N GLY A 74 -7.41 -3.21 -6.10
CA GLY A 74 -7.70 -2.38 -7.26
C GLY A 74 -6.57 -2.44 -8.28
N LEU A 75 -5.33 -2.18 -7.86
CA LEU A 75 -4.15 -2.22 -8.73
C LEU A 75 -3.94 -3.60 -9.35
N THR A 76 -4.11 -4.68 -8.58
CA THR A 76 -4.01 -6.04 -9.13
C THR A 76 -5.12 -6.31 -10.12
N GLY A 77 -6.36 -5.91 -9.83
CA GLY A 77 -7.49 -6.04 -10.75
C GLY A 77 -7.23 -5.30 -12.07
N LEU A 78 -6.71 -4.08 -12.01
CA LEU A 78 -6.32 -3.30 -13.19
C LEU A 78 -5.22 -3.99 -14.00
N LEU A 79 -4.21 -4.54 -13.34
CA LEU A 79 -3.11 -5.24 -13.98
C LEU A 79 -3.59 -6.55 -14.66
N VAL A 80 -4.49 -7.29 -14.01
CA VAL A 80 -5.11 -8.49 -14.60
C VAL A 80 -5.99 -8.10 -15.80
N PHE A 81 -6.76 -7.02 -15.68
CA PHE A 81 -7.58 -6.50 -16.78
C PHE A 81 -6.71 -6.10 -17.98
N ASP A 82 -5.59 -5.42 -17.74
CA ASP A 82 -4.63 -5.05 -18.78
C ASP A 82 -4.07 -6.28 -19.52
N PHE A 83 -3.75 -7.36 -18.80
CA PHE A 83 -3.34 -8.62 -19.42
C PHE A 83 -4.43 -9.27 -20.28
N ILE A 84 -5.69 -9.23 -19.83
CA ILE A 84 -6.83 -9.77 -20.59
C ILE A 84 -7.03 -8.96 -21.87
N VAL A 85 -6.98 -7.63 -21.79
CA VAL A 85 -7.21 -6.72 -22.93
C VAL A 85 -6.06 -6.79 -23.94
N LYS A 86 -4.80 -6.79 -23.48
CA LYS A 86 -3.61 -6.84 -24.35
C LYS A 86 -3.29 -8.23 -24.91
N LYS A 87 -4.17 -9.23 -24.69
CA LYS A 87 -4.07 -10.60 -25.23
C LYS A 87 -2.66 -11.23 -25.11
N GLY A 88 -1.98 -11.01 -24.00
CA GLY A 88 -0.71 -11.69 -23.69
C GLY A 88 0.54 -11.19 -24.41
N GLU A 89 0.54 -9.99 -25.00
CA GLU A 89 1.78 -9.37 -25.49
C GLU A 89 2.79 -9.16 -24.35
N GLU A 90 2.30 -8.89 -23.14
CA GLU A 90 3.12 -8.84 -21.94
C GLU A 90 3.22 -10.22 -21.30
N LYS A 91 4.45 -10.74 -21.21
CA LYS A 91 4.72 -12.02 -20.54
C LYS A 91 4.59 -11.87 -19.03
N LEU A 92 3.70 -12.66 -18.43
CA LEU A 92 3.57 -12.77 -16.98
C LEU A 92 4.92 -13.22 -16.38
N ILE A 93 5.50 -12.40 -15.50
CA ILE A 93 6.75 -12.75 -14.84
C ILE A 93 6.45 -13.81 -13.78
N ARG A 94 6.97 -15.02 -13.99
CA ARG A 94 6.92 -16.09 -12.98
C ARG A 94 8.05 -15.89 -11.99
N SER A 95 7.71 -15.51 -10.75
CA SER A 95 8.66 -15.46 -9.66
C SER A 95 8.69 -16.80 -8.89
N PRO A 96 9.87 -17.33 -8.52
CA PRO A 96 9.96 -18.52 -7.67
C PRO A 96 9.29 -18.29 -6.30
N LEU A 97 9.15 -17.03 -5.88
CA LEU A 97 8.50 -16.64 -4.63
C LEU A 97 6.98 -16.85 -4.63
N PHE A 98 6.35 -17.04 -5.80
CA PHE A 98 4.90 -17.28 -5.86
C PHE A 98 4.50 -18.66 -5.32
N ARG A 99 5.37 -19.67 -5.47
CA ARG A 99 5.08 -21.02 -4.97
C ARG A 99 4.90 -21.07 -3.45
N PRO A 100 5.85 -20.60 -2.62
CA PRO A 100 5.71 -20.68 -1.17
C PRO A 100 4.52 -19.89 -0.64
N ILE A 101 4.23 -18.70 -1.20
CA ILE A 101 3.11 -17.89 -0.72
C ILE A 101 1.75 -18.47 -1.13
N ILE A 102 1.63 -19.07 -2.31
CA ILE A 102 0.43 -19.83 -2.68
C ILE A 102 0.28 -21.03 -1.74
N GLY A 103 1.38 -21.72 -1.42
CA GLY A 103 1.38 -22.78 -0.40
C GLY A 103 0.87 -22.29 0.96
N LEU A 104 1.33 -21.12 1.43
CA LEU A 104 0.86 -20.51 2.68
C LEU A 104 -0.63 -20.16 2.63
N ILE A 105 -1.11 -19.60 1.51
CA ILE A 105 -2.54 -19.30 1.33
C ILE A 105 -3.37 -20.59 1.42
N VAL A 106 -2.94 -21.65 0.74
CA VAL A 106 -3.61 -22.96 0.78
C VAL A 106 -3.63 -23.51 2.19
N VAL A 107 -2.49 -23.52 2.89
CA VAL A 107 -2.39 -23.96 4.30
C VAL A 107 -3.28 -23.10 5.21
N ALA A 108 -3.36 -21.79 5.00
CA ALA A 108 -4.23 -20.91 5.78
C ALA A 108 -5.72 -21.25 5.58
N PHE A 109 -6.15 -21.53 4.35
CA PHE A 109 -7.53 -22.00 4.08
C PHE A 109 -7.82 -23.35 4.73
N PHE A 110 -6.87 -24.30 4.68
CA PHE A 110 -7.02 -25.58 5.37
C PHE A 110 -7.10 -25.41 6.89
N SER A 111 -6.22 -24.59 7.47
CA SER A 111 -6.23 -24.30 8.91
C SER A 111 -7.52 -23.61 9.35
N PHE A 112 -8.04 -22.69 8.54
CA PHE A 112 -9.33 -22.06 8.78
C PHE A 112 -10.47 -23.07 8.78
N GLY A 113 -10.56 -23.90 7.74
CA GLY A 113 -11.60 -24.93 7.65
C GLY A 113 -11.56 -25.92 8.82
N LEU A 114 -10.35 -26.38 9.19
CA LEU A 114 -10.18 -27.30 10.31
C LEU A 114 -10.51 -26.67 11.67
N GLY A 115 -10.18 -25.39 11.86
CA GLY A 115 -10.46 -24.65 13.10
C GLY A 115 -11.94 -24.34 13.34
N GLN A 116 -12.81 -24.57 12.35
CA GLN A 116 -14.26 -24.38 12.46
C GLN A 116 -15.03 -25.68 12.72
N LEU A 117 -14.34 -26.82 12.83
CA LEU A 117 -14.99 -28.12 13.04
C LEU A 117 -15.46 -28.27 14.49
N PRO A 118 -16.65 -28.87 14.72
CA PRO A 118 -17.25 -28.93 16.05
C PRO A 118 -16.48 -29.83 17.04
N TRP A 119 -15.61 -30.70 16.52
CA TRP A 119 -14.75 -31.57 17.32
C TRP A 119 -13.38 -30.96 17.63
N TYR A 120 -13.10 -29.72 17.20
CA TYR A 120 -11.85 -29.04 17.53
C TYR A 120 -11.91 -28.54 18.99
N PRO A 121 -10.91 -28.87 19.85
CA PRO A 121 -11.01 -28.67 21.30
C PRO A 121 -10.85 -27.21 21.75
N LEU A 122 -10.57 -26.29 20.83
CA LEU A 122 -10.38 -24.86 21.13
C LEU A 122 -11.60 -24.06 20.66
N THR A 123 -12.00 -23.07 21.46
CA THR A 123 -13.02 -22.11 21.05
C THR A 123 -12.58 -21.39 19.77
N PRO A 124 -13.38 -21.43 18.69
CA PRO A 124 -13.03 -20.74 17.45
C PRO A 124 -12.88 -19.25 17.69
N ALA A 125 -11.82 -18.65 17.15
CA ALA A 125 -11.69 -17.20 17.11
C ALA A 125 -12.83 -16.59 16.25
N PRO A 126 -13.21 -15.31 16.46
CA PRO A 126 -14.20 -14.64 15.62
C PRO A 126 -13.88 -14.80 14.13
N VAL A 127 -14.88 -15.18 13.33
CA VAL A 127 -14.71 -15.47 11.90
C VAL A 127 -14.07 -14.30 11.17
N ASP A 128 -14.44 -13.07 11.52
CA ASP A 128 -13.88 -11.85 10.94
C ASP A 128 -12.36 -11.74 11.14
N SER A 129 -11.85 -12.10 12.32
CA SER A 129 -10.42 -12.09 12.61
C SER A 129 -9.67 -13.17 11.81
N GLN A 130 -10.28 -14.35 11.65
CA GLN A 130 -9.68 -15.43 10.87
C GLN A 130 -9.65 -15.10 9.37
N LEU A 131 -10.72 -14.53 8.84
CA LEU A 131 -10.77 -14.02 7.47
C LEU A 131 -9.76 -12.90 7.25
N GLY A 132 -9.59 -12.00 8.24
CA GLY A 132 -8.52 -11.00 8.23
C GLY A 132 -7.12 -11.62 8.12
N GLY A 133 -6.86 -12.71 8.86
CA GLY A 133 -5.62 -13.48 8.78
C GLY A 133 -5.36 -14.06 7.38
N ILE A 134 -6.37 -14.69 6.76
CA ILE A 134 -6.29 -15.18 5.37
C ILE A 134 -6.03 -14.02 4.40
N LEU A 135 -6.74 -12.90 4.60
CA LEU A 135 -6.65 -11.73 3.75
C LEU A 135 -5.23 -11.16 3.71
N ILE A 136 -4.50 -11.17 4.83
CA ILE A 136 -3.10 -10.74 4.89
C ILE A 136 -2.23 -11.55 3.92
N TYR A 137 -2.38 -12.88 3.88
CA TYR A 137 -1.61 -13.73 2.96
C TYR A 137 -1.98 -13.46 1.49
N ILE A 138 -3.27 -13.27 1.20
CA ILE A 138 -3.74 -12.92 -0.15
C ILE A 138 -3.16 -11.57 -0.57
N VAL A 139 -3.30 -10.54 0.26
CA VAL A 139 -2.79 -9.19 -0.04
C VAL A 139 -1.28 -9.19 -0.20
N ALA A 140 -0.54 -9.94 0.64
CA ALA A 140 0.90 -10.10 0.48
C ALA A 140 1.25 -10.71 -0.89
N PHE A 141 0.53 -11.74 -1.34
CA PHE A 141 0.70 -12.30 -2.68
C PHE A 141 0.41 -11.26 -3.77
N LEU A 142 -0.68 -10.51 -3.64
CA LEU A 142 -1.04 -9.46 -4.60
C LEU A 142 0.03 -8.36 -4.69
N ILE A 143 0.60 -7.91 -3.57
CA ILE A 143 1.70 -6.93 -3.55
C ILE A 143 2.95 -7.51 -4.23
N MET A 144 3.31 -8.76 -3.93
CA MET A 144 4.46 -9.41 -4.57
C MET A 144 4.24 -9.59 -6.07
N PHE A 145 3.01 -9.93 -6.48
CA PHE A 145 2.61 -10.07 -7.87
C PHE A 145 2.67 -8.73 -8.60
N LEU A 146 2.17 -7.66 -7.98
CA LEU A 146 2.30 -6.29 -8.49
C LEU A 146 3.76 -5.88 -8.62
N ALA A 147 4.58 -6.10 -7.59
CA ALA A 147 5.99 -5.75 -7.60
C ALA A 147 6.74 -6.49 -8.72
N ALA A 148 6.51 -7.79 -8.88
CA ALA A 148 7.17 -8.62 -9.90
C ALA A 148 6.86 -8.16 -11.33
N ASN A 149 5.63 -7.70 -11.59
CA ASN A 149 5.22 -7.29 -12.94
C ASN A 149 5.47 -5.79 -13.22
N ASN A 150 5.47 -4.94 -12.19
CA ASN A 150 5.61 -3.49 -12.35
C ASN A 150 7.05 -2.96 -12.18
N ILE A 151 7.89 -3.63 -11.39
CA ILE A 151 9.30 -3.22 -11.21
C ILE A 151 10.14 -3.81 -12.34
N LYS A 152 10.06 -3.20 -13.52
CA LYS A 152 10.83 -3.61 -14.72
C LYS A 152 12.24 -3.02 -14.79
N SER A 153 12.56 -2.03 -13.95
CA SER A 153 13.86 -1.33 -13.97
C SER A 153 14.39 -1.04 -12.58
N ILE A 154 15.72 -0.93 -12.48
CA ILE A 154 16.40 -0.59 -11.23
C ILE A 154 16.00 0.80 -10.70
N MET A 155 15.55 1.69 -11.59
CA MET A 155 15.07 3.02 -11.19
C MET A 155 13.82 2.92 -10.31
N TRP A 156 12.85 2.08 -10.68
CA TRP A 156 11.64 1.89 -9.86
C TRP A 156 11.96 1.22 -8.52
N LEU A 157 12.86 0.22 -8.53
CA LEU A 157 13.30 -0.40 -7.29
C LEU A 157 13.94 0.62 -6.33
N LYS A 158 14.76 1.53 -6.86
CA LYS A 158 15.32 2.65 -6.08
C LYS A 158 14.22 3.54 -5.53
N TRP A 159 13.28 3.99 -6.36
CA TRP A 159 12.21 4.86 -5.90
C TRP A 159 11.37 4.24 -4.79
N VAL A 160 10.96 2.97 -4.93
CA VAL A 160 10.21 2.25 -3.90
C VAL A 160 11.01 2.15 -2.60
N THR A 161 12.28 1.73 -2.69
CA THR A 161 13.16 1.55 -1.51
C THR A 161 13.42 2.88 -0.80
N PHE A 162 13.83 3.91 -1.54
CA PHE A 162 14.15 5.22 -0.97
C PHE A 162 12.91 5.99 -0.52
N THR A 163 11.74 5.75 -1.11
CA THR A 163 10.48 6.29 -0.57
C THR A 163 10.19 5.71 0.80
N PHE A 164 10.30 4.37 0.96
CA PHE A 164 10.12 3.74 2.26
C PHE A 164 11.13 4.25 3.29
N LEU A 165 12.40 4.35 2.93
CA LEU A 165 13.45 4.87 3.83
C LEU A 165 13.24 6.35 4.17
N ALA A 166 12.86 7.19 3.20
CA ALA A 166 12.61 8.61 3.44
C ALA A 166 11.41 8.82 4.35
N LEU A 167 10.31 8.12 4.11
CA LEU A 167 9.12 8.22 4.96
C LEU A 167 9.36 7.58 6.34
N GLY A 168 10.06 6.45 6.42
CA GLY A 168 10.44 5.84 7.70
C GLY A 168 11.40 6.73 8.50
N GLY A 169 12.36 7.34 7.83
CA GLY A 169 13.30 8.30 8.41
C GLY A 169 12.63 9.59 8.88
N LEU A 170 11.66 10.11 8.12
CA LEU A 170 10.87 11.29 8.52
C LEU A 170 10.02 10.98 9.76
N PHE A 171 9.41 9.79 9.80
CA PHE A 171 8.69 9.32 10.98
C PHE A 171 9.61 9.24 12.21
N LEU A 172 10.79 8.64 12.05
CA LEU A 172 11.84 8.58 13.07
C LEU A 172 12.27 9.97 13.58
N ALA A 173 12.56 10.89 12.66
CA ALA A 173 12.95 12.25 13.00
C ALA A 173 11.85 12.98 13.78
N GLY A 174 10.59 12.81 13.37
CA GLY A 174 9.44 13.33 14.11
C GLY A 174 9.31 12.73 15.51
N TRP A 175 9.59 11.44 15.65
CA TRP A 175 9.57 10.77 16.96
C TRP A 175 10.70 11.25 17.89
N MET A 176 11.89 11.57 17.36
CA MET A 176 13.04 12.03 18.15
C MET A 176 13.00 13.53 18.48
N VAL A 177 12.32 14.35 17.68
CA VAL A 177 12.29 15.81 17.83
C VAL A 177 10.85 16.28 18.10
N PRO A 178 10.50 16.67 19.34
CA PRO A 178 9.11 16.93 19.73
C PRO A 178 8.33 17.93 18.85
N PRO A 179 8.93 19.07 18.40
CA PRO A 179 8.26 19.97 17.46
C PRO A 179 7.90 19.32 16.12
N LEU A 180 8.77 18.44 15.60
CA LEU A 180 8.53 17.68 14.37
C LEU A 180 7.47 16.60 14.59
N GLY A 181 7.43 15.99 15.78
CA GLY A 181 6.44 14.98 16.16
C GLY A 181 4.99 15.44 16.04
N ASN A 182 4.70 16.71 16.35
CA ASN A 182 3.36 17.28 16.18
C ASN A 182 2.93 17.40 14.72
N ILE A 183 3.88 17.59 13.81
CA ILE A 183 3.63 17.69 12.37
C ILE A 183 3.50 16.28 11.79
N THR A 184 4.49 15.42 12.03
CA THR A 184 4.52 14.06 11.50
C THR A 184 3.37 13.23 12.07
N GLY A 185 3.04 13.36 13.36
CA GLY A 185 1.94 12.63 13.99
C GLY A 185 0.56 12.90 13.38
N ARG A 186 0.38 13.97 12.59
CA ARG A 186 -0.85 14.22 11.81
C ARG A 186 -0.90 13.47 10.50
N PHE A 187 0.27 13.15 9.94
CA PHE A 187 0.40 12.49 8.65
C PHE A 187 0.59 10.98 8.77
N TYR A 188 1.11 10.49 9.89
CA TYR A 188 1.38 9.07 10.11
C TYR A 188 0.27 8.43 10.95
N SER A 189 -0.09 7.20 10.60
CA SER A 189 -1.01 6.39 11.39
C SER A 189 -0.42 6.11 12.78
N TYR A 190 -1.26 6.23 13.81
CA TYR A 190 -0.90 5.97 15.20
C TYR A 190 -0.50 4.51 15.47
N LEU A 191 -0.73 3.60 14.51
CA LEU A 191 -0.39 2.17 14.58
C LEU A 191 1.05 1.86 14.15
N ILE A 192 1.80 2.83 13.61
CA ILE A 192 3.18 2.60 13.18
C ILE A 192 4.13 2.29 14.35
N PRO A 193 4.11 3.03 15.48
CA PRO A 193 5.00 2.75 16.61
C PRO A 193 4.88 1.31 17.13
N SER A 194 3.68 0.72 17.13
CA SER A 194 3.41 -0.65 17.61
C SER A 194 3.70 -1.73 16.57
N ASN A 195 4.05 -1.37 15.34
CA ASN A 195 4.29 -2.32 14.27
C ASN A 195 5.76 -2.77 14.23
N GLY A 196 6.06 -3.91 14.86
CA GLY A 196 7.41 -4.50 14.87
C GLY A 196 7.98 -4.81 13.47
N MET A 197 7.13 -5.05 12.48
CA MET A 197 7.59 -5.26 11.10
C MET A 197 8.17 -3.97 10.54
N PHE A 198 7.48 -2.83 10.69
CA PHE A 198 7.96 -1.54 10.19
C PHE A 198 9.40 -1.25 10.64
N TRP A 199 9.67 -1.41 11.94
CA TRP A 199 11.00 -1.22 12.52
C TRP A 199 12.05 -2.17 11.94
N SER A 200 11.70 -3.46 11.84
CA SER A 200 12.59 -4.49 11.29
C SER A 200 12.93 -4.21 9.83
N TRP A 201 11.94 -3.83 9.02
CA TRP A 201 12.13 -3.48 7.62
C TRP A 201 12.93 -2.18 7.46
N LEU A 202 12.67 -1.17 8.29
CA LEU A 202 13.40 0.10 8.26
C LEU A 202 14.88 -0.10 8.60
N ALA A 203 15.17 -0.77 9.72
CA ALA A 203 16.54 -1.07 10.12
C ALA A 203 17.24 -1.97 9.08
N GLY A 204 16.59 -3.05 8.65
CA GLY A 204 17.15 -3.98 7.68
C GLY A 204 17.46 -3.31 6.33
N MET A 205 16.53 -2.50 5.81
CA MET A 205 16.75 -1.80 4.54
C MET A 205 17.78 -0.66 4.68
N ALA A 206 17.75 0.11 5.77
CA ALA A 206 18.70 1.19 6.00
C ALA A 206 20.13 0.64 6.10
N PHE A 207 20.33 -0.38 6.94
CA PHE A 207 21.60 -1.10 7.05
C PHE A 207 22.04 -1.69 5.71
N SER A 208 21.14 -2.37 4.98
CA SER A 208 21.48 -2.96 3.68
C SER A 208 21.93 -1.90 2.67
N GLN A 209 21.27 -0.73 2.64
CA GLN A 209 21.68 0.37 1.78
C GLN A 209 23.01 0.98 2.25
N GLY A 210 23.20 1.26 3.54
CA GLY A 210 24.44 1.82 4.08
C GLY A 210 25.66 0.94 3.78
N PHE A 211 25.52 -0.37 4.05
CA PHE A 211 26.60 -1.35 3.93
C PHE A 211 26.88 -1.74 2.47
N PHE A 212 25.86 -2.13 1.70
CA PHE A 212 26.06 -2.72 0.38
C PHE A 212 25.98 -1.72 -0.80
N ASN A 213 25.36 -0.55 -0.63
CA ASN A 213 25.21 0.41 -1.74
C ASN A 213 26.50 1.21 -2.00
N LYS A 214 27.36 0.67 -2.88
CA LYS A 214 28.63 1.30 -3.28
C LYS A 214 28.47 2.65 -3.99
N LYS A 215 27.28 2.97 -4.49
CA LYS A 215 27.01 4.23 -5.21
C LYS A 215 26.52 5.35 -4.28
N LEU A 216 26.31 5.07 -3.00
CA LEU A 216 25.84 6.06 -2.03
C LEU A 216 27.01 6.88 -1.49
N HIS A 217 26.86 8.20 -1.48
CA HIS A 217 27.88 9.11 -0.96
C HIS A 217 28.04 8.93 0.57
N TRP A 218 29.27 9.05 1.07
CA TRP A 218 29.65 8.67 2.44
C TRP A 218 28.76 9.24 3.58
N PRO A 219 28.36 10.53 3.59
CA PRO A 219 27.52 11.10 4.63
C PRO A 219 26.15 10.42 4.73
N TRP A 220 25.57 10.04 3.58
CA TRP A 220 24.29 9.32 3.54
C TRP A 220 24.41 7.88 4.01
N ARG A 221 25.61 7.29 3.96
CA ARG A 221 25.86 5.96 4.55
C ARG A 221 25.83 6.05 6.07
N GLY A 222 26.48 7.07 6.63
CA GLY A 222 26.46 7.35 8.06
C GLY A 222 25.05 7.61 8.59
N ALA A 223 24.21 8.35 7.85
CA ALA A 223 22.83 8.63 8.25
C ALA A 223 21.89 7.41 8.21
N LEU A 224 22.31 6.31 7.58
CA LEU A 224 21.53 5.06 7.50
C LEU A 224 21.96 4.02 8.56
N PHE A 225 23.01 4.31 9.34
CA PHE A 225 23.43 3.55 10.51
C PHE A 225 22.83 4.16 11.77
#